data_AF-A0A9N9NGK5-F1
#
_entry.id   AF-A0A9N9NGK5-F1
#
_cell.length_a   1.000
_cell.length_b   1.000
_cell.length_c   1.000
_cell.angle_alpha   90.00
_cell.angle_beta   90.00
_cell.angle_gamma   90.00
#
_symmetry.space_group_name_H-M   'P 1'
#
loop_
_entity.id
_entity.type
_entity.pdbx_description
1 polymer ?
#
loop_
_entity_poly.entity_id
_entity_poly.type
_entity_poly.pdbx_seq_one_letter_code
_entity_poly.pdbx_strand_id
1 'polypeptide(L)' 'MPPSRQITASTHANEFHEHFFADHGTLMCRFCDISVNYEVKSTITTHINSAKHIANKAAKERRGIISKQSTIHTAI' A
#
# COMPACT_ATOMS: atom_id res chain seq x y z
N MET A 1 34.76 -1.14 -5.86
CA MET A 1 33.42 -1.75 -6.05
C MET A 1 32.39 -0.63 -6.06
N PRO A 2 31.46 -0.57 -7.02
CA PRO A 2 30.34 0.37 -6.92
C PRO A 2 29.51 0.02 -5.67
N PRO A 3 28.88 1.00 -5.01
CA PRO A 3 27.99 0.69 -3.89
C PRO A 3 26.87 -0.21 -4.42
N SER A 4 26.81 -1.44 -3.90
CA SER A 4 25.67 -2.32 -4.13
C SER A 4 24.43 -1.56 -3.65
N ARG A 5 23.54 -1.20 -4.58
CA ARG A 5 22.31 -0.45 -4.29
C ARG A 5 21.49 -1.27 -3.29
N GLN A 6 21.56 -0.91 -2.01
CA GLN A 6 20.84 -1.63 -0.96
C GLN A 6 19.36 -1.45 -1.22
N ILE A 7 18.65 -2.56 -1.37
CA ILE A 7 17.19 -2.55 -1.46
C ILE A 7 16.67 -2.31 -0.05
N THR A 8 15.90 -1.24 0.12
CA THR A 8 15.27 -0.85 1.38
C THR A 8 13.76 -0.91 1.23
N ALA A 9 13.03 -0.86 2.34
CA ALA A 9 11.58 -0.67 2.32
C ALA A 9 11.19 0.55 1.45
N SER A 10 11.94 1.65 1.53
CA SER A 10 11.71 2.85 0.73
C SER A 10 11.89 2.61 -0.78
N THR A 11 12.83 1.77 -1.18
CA THR A 11 13.02 1.39 -2.59
C THR A 11 11.77 0.73 -3.15
N HIS A 12 11.21 -0.26 -2.45
CA HIS A 12 10.00 -0.95 -2.89
C HIS A 12 8.72 -0.14 -2.67
N ALA A 13 8.67 0.70 -1.64
CA ALA A 13 7.56 1.65 -1.48
C ALA A 13 7.49 2.64 -2.64
N ASN A 14 8.62 3.00 -3.25
CA ASN A 14 8.63 3.83 -4.46
C ASN A 14 8.20 3.03 -5.69
N GLU A 15 8.77 1.83 -5.89
CA GLU A 15 8.42 0.94 -7.02
C GLU A 15 6.93 0.55 -7.02
N PHE A 16 6.34 0.33 -5.85
CA PHE A 16 4.96 -0.11 -5.67
C PHE A 16 4.13 0.90 -4.86
N HIS A 17 4.29 2.20 -5.16
CA HIS A 17 3.72 3.30 -4.37
C HIS A 17 2.19 3.29 -4.24
N GLU A 18 1.48 2.65 -5.18
CA GLU A 18 0.02 2.52 -5.16
C GLU A 18 -0.44 1.56 -4.07
N HIS A 19 0.40 0.59 -3.70
CA HIS A 19 0.07 -0.46 -2.74
C HIS A 19 0.75 -0.27 -1.39
N PHE A 20 1.96 0.28 -1.39
CA PHE A 20 2.80 0.34 -0.20
C PHE A 20 3.30 1.74 0.12
N PHE A 21 3.72 1.89 1.37
CA PHE A 21 4.49 3.02 1.87
C PHE A 21 5.58 2.50 2.80
N ALA A 22 6.67 3.25 2.95
CA ALA A 22 7.68 2.94 3.95
C ALA A 22 7.33 3.66 5.25
N ASP A 23 7.35 2.92 6.35
CA ASP A 23 7.11 3.42 7.70
C ASP A 23 8.21 2.91 8.61
N HIS A 24 9.03 3.80 9.16
CA HIS A 24 10.14 3.45 10.07
C HIS A 24 11.05 2.29 9.58
N GLY A 25 11.31 2.21 8.27
CA GLY A 25 12.13 1.15 7.67
C GLY A 25 11.38 -0.17 7.37
N THR A 26 10.06 -0.20 7.58
CA THR A 26 9.17 -1.30 7.27
C THR A 26 8.33 -0.98 6.04
N LEU A 27 8.07 -1.97 5.18
CA LEU A 27 7.17 -1.82 4.04
C LEU A 27 5.74 -2.12 4.49
N MET A 28 4.89 -1.10 4.53
CA MET A 28 3.51 -1.19 4.99
C MET A 28 2.54 -1.20 3.82
N CYS A 29 1.54 -2.08 3.85
CA CYS A 29 0.47 -2.12 2.86
C CYS A 29 -0.65 -1.12 3.21
N ARG A 30 -0.99 -0.24 2.26
CA ARG A 30 -2.06 0.77 2.41
C ARG A 30 -3.45 0.16 2.60
N PHE A 31 -3.67 -1.00 2.00
CA PHE A 31 -4.99 -1.64 1.94
C PHE A 31 -5.18 -2.68 3.04
N CYS A 32 -4.14 -3.42 3.36
CA CYS A 32 -4.19 -4.50 4.35
C CYS A 32 -3.81 -4.06 5.77
N ASP A 33 -3.18 -2.89 5.93
CA ASP A 33 -2.73 -2.35 7.22
C ASP A 33 -1.76 -3.30 7.97
N ILE A 34 -0.91 -3.98 7.20
CA ILE A 34 0.10 -4.90 7.72
C ILE A 34 1.48 -4.59 7.11
N SER A 35 2.52 -4.95 7.85
CA SER A 35 3.89 -4.99 7.36
C SER A 35 4.11 -6.16 6.41
N VAL A 36 4.83 -5.94 5.34
CA VAL A 36 5.24 -6.95 4.36
C VAL A 36 6.77 -7.02 4.34
N ASN A 37 7.32 -8.24 4.29
CA ASN A 37 8.75 -8.42 4.13
C ASN A 37 9.19 -7.90 2.75
N TYR A 38 10.03 -6.86 2.75
CA TYR A 38 10.53 -6.22 1.53
C TYR A 38 11.84 -6.82 1.02
N GLU A 39 12.52 -7.65 1.80
CA GLU A 39 13.78 -8.27 1.39
C GLU A 39 13.58 -9.28 0.25
N VAL A 40 12.36 -9.84 0.16
CA VAL A 40 12.01 -10.85 -0.82
C VAL A 40 10.94 -10.28 -1.76
N LYS A 41 11.35 -9.92 -2.99
CA LYS A 41 10.43 -9.37 -4.01
C LYS A 41 9.23 -10.27 -4.30
N SER A 42 9.41 -11.60 -4.27
CA SER A 42 8.32 -12.57 -4.44
C SER A 42 7.23 -12.44 -3.37
N THR A 43 7.59 -12.09 -2.13
CA THR A 43 6.64 -11.85 -1.05
C THR A 43 5.78 -10.63 -1.32
N ILE A 44 6.37 -9.56 -1.85
CA ILE A 44 5.66 -8.35 -2.28
C ILE A 44 4.67 -8.67 -3.39
N THR A 45 5.12 -9.36 -4.44
CA THR A 45 4.25 -9.71 -5.58
C THR A 45 3.13 -10.68 -5.19
N THR A 46 3.44 -11.66 -4.33
CA THR A 46 2.43 -12.60 -3.82
C THR A 46 1.40 -11.89 -2.96
N HIS A 47 1.83 -10.92 -2.14
CA HIS A 47 0.93 -10.12 -1.33
C HIS A 47 -0.07 -9.34 -2.19
N ILE A 48 0.40 -8.58 -3.20
CA ILE A 48 -0.49 -7.76 -4.04
C ILE A 48 -1.43 -8.60 -4.91
N ASN A 49 -1.03 -9.81 -5.28
CA ASN A 49 -1.86 -10.73 -6.07
C ASN A 49 -2.79 -11.59 -5.19
N SER A 50 -2.69 -11.49 -3.86
CA SER A 50 -3.54 -12.28 -2.96
C SER A 50 -4.99 -11.81 -3.03
N ALA A 51 -5.94 -12.76 -2.95
CA ALA A 51 -7.37 -12.46 -2.93
C ALA A 51 -7.75 -11.50 -1.80
N LYS A 52 -7.08 -11.61 -0.64
CA LYS A 52 -7.27 -10.72 0.51
C LYS A 52 -6.92 -9.27 0.16
N HIS A 53 -5.78 -9.04 -0.49
CA HIS A 53 -5.38 -7.70 -0.90
C HIS A 53 -6.35 -7.11 -1.91
N ILE A 54 -6.73 -7.88 -2.93
CA ILE A 54 -7.68 -7.45 -3.97
C ILE A 54 -9.02 -7.04 -3.35
N ALA A 55 -9.56 -7.87 -2.44
CA ALA A 55 -10.80 -7.56 -1.73
C ALA A 55 -10.70 -6.29 -0.88
N ASN A 56 -9.59 -6.14 -0.13
CA ASN A 56 -9.35 -4.98 0.72
C ASN A 56 -9.17 -3.68 -0.10
N LYS A 57 -8.45 -3.75 -1.24
CA LYS A 57 -8.30 -2.62 -2.17
C LYS A 57 -9.66 -2.15 -2.65
N ALA A 58 -10.48 -3.06 -3.18
CA ALA A 58 -11.82 -2.74 -3.66
C ALA A 58 -12.75 -2.23 -2.53
N ALA A 59 -12.61 -2.73 -1.30
CA ALA A 59 -13.37 -2.24 -0.16
C ALA A 59 -12.96 -0.82 0.26
N LYS A 60 -11.65 -0.53 0.37
CA LYS A 60 -11.16 0.80 0.74
C LYS A 60 -11.40 1.84 -0.36
N GLU A 61 -11.26 1.47 -1.64
CA GLU A 61 -11.58 2.37 -2.76
C GLU A 61 -13.06 2.77 -2.76
N ARG A 62 -13.98 1.81 -2.56
CA ARG A 62 -15.41 2.10 -2.40
C ARG A 62 -15.68 3.03 -1.21
N ARG A 63 -15.04 2.79 -0.06
CA ARG A 63 -15.17 3.68 1.11
C ARG A 63 -14.60 5.07 0.85
N GLY A 64 -13.49 5.19 0.13
CA GLY A 64 -12.90 6.48 -0.26
C GLY A 64 -13.80 7.26 -1.22
N ILE A 65 -14.53 6.58 -2.11
CA ILE A 65 -15.53 7.21 -2.98
C ILE A 65 -16.74 7.67 -2.17
N ILE A 66 -17.27 6.81 -1.28
CA ILE A 66 -18.43 7.15 -0.43
C ILE A 66 -18.08 8.29 0.56
N SER A 67 -16.87 8.27 1.13
CA SER A 67 -16.40 9.32 2.05
C SER A 67 -16.16 10.67 1.36
N LYS A 68 -15.90 10.70 0.05
CA LYS A 68 -15.80 11.94 -0.74
C LYS A 68 -17.17 12.51 -1.13
N GLN A 69 -18.26 11.76 -0.94
CA GLN A 69 -19.60 12.12 -1.40
C GLN A 69 -20.55 12.62 -0.30
N SER A 70 -20.07 12.81 0.94
CA SER A 70 -20.90 13.36 2.03
C SER A 70 -20.41 14.73 2.46
N THR A 71 -20.77 15.75 1.68
CA THR A 71 -20.80 17.14 2.17
C THR A 71 -21.92 17.90 1.47
N ILE A 72 -23.17 17.50 1.69
CA ILE A 72 -24.30 18.39 1.47
C ILE A 72 -24.49 19.17 2.78
N HIS A 73 -23.82 20.31 2.89
CA HIS A 73 -24.20 21.30 3.89
C HIS A 73 -25.62 21.78 3.55
N THR A 74 -26.60 21.43 4.37
CA THR A 74 -27.92 22.07 4.34
C THR A 74 -27.76 23.44 5.01
N ALA A 75 -27.71 24.49 4.21
CA ALA A 75 -27.88 25.86 4.69
C ALA A 75 -29.38 26.19 4.69
N ILE A 76 -29.84 26.68 5.83
CA ILE A 76 -31.21 27.09 6.15
C ILE A 76 -31.56 28.37 5.39
#